data_AF-A0A1G4MIA6-F1
#
_entry.id   AF-A0A1G4MIA6-F1
#
_cell.length_a   1.000
_cell.length_b   1.000
_cell.length_c   1.000
_cell.angle_alpha   90.00
_cell.angle_beta   90.00
_cell.angle_gamma   90.00
#
_symmetry.space_group_name_H-M   'P 1'
#
loop_
_entity.id
_entity.type
_entity.pdbx_description
1 polymer ?
#
loop_
_entity_poly.entity_id
_entity_poly.type
_entity_poly.pdbx_seq_one_letter_code
_entity_poly.pdbx_strand_id
1 'polypeptide(L)' 'MAVQTPKQRIANERFLKRTRDERKLGKRKVADSKPKSRLPMSWTVALLFLLVGGGILELVSLFL' A
#
# COMPACT_ATOMS: atom_id res chain seq x y z
N MET A 1 5.77 -46.87 -14.15
CA MET A 1 5.49 -45.42 -14.31
C MET A 1 4.00 -45.21 -14.18
N ALA A 2 3.53 -44.26 -13.36
CA ALA A 2 2.10 -44.08 -13.14
C ALA A 2 1.41 -43.55 -14.41
N VAL A 3 0.30 -44.17 -14.81
CA VAL A 3 -0.52 -43.69 -15.92
C VAL A 3 -1.20 -42.40 -15.49
N GLN A 4 -0.77 -41.28 -16.07
CA GLN A 4 -1.35 -39.97 -15.78
C GLN A 4 -2.64 -39.77 -16.57
N THR A 5 -3.67 -39.27 -15.91
CA THR A 5 -4.91 -38.85 -16.58
C THR A 5 -4.66 -37.62 -17.46
N PRO A 6 -5.47 -37.39 -18.52
CA PRO A 6 -5.33 -36.20 -19.36
C PRO A 6 -5.36 -34.88 -18.57
N LYS A 7 -6.17 -34.82 -17.51
CA LYS A 7 -6.25 -33.65 -16.62
C LYS A 7 -4.94 -33.41 -15.86
N GLN A 8 -4.29 -34.48 -15.39
CA GLN A 8 -3.00 -34.39 -14.70
C GLN A 8 -1.88 -33.94 -15.65
N ARG A 9 -1.90 -34.37 -16.92
CA ARG A 9 -0.93 -33.91 -17.93
C ARG A 9 -1.01 -32.40 -18.14
N ILE A 10 -2.22 -31.86 -18.31
CA ILE A 10 -2.44 -30.41 -18.48
C ILE A 10 -2.00 -29.63 -17.24
N ALA A 11 -2.28 -30.15 -16.04
CA ALA A 11 -1.84 -29.52 -14.79
C ALA A 11 -0.30 -29.49 -14.67
N ASN A 12 0.36 -30.59 -15.04
CA ASN A 12 1.82 -30.68 -15.04
C ASN A 12 2.45 -29.68 -16.02
N GLU A 13 1.88 -29.54 -17.22
CA GLU A 13 2.34 -28.54 -18.20
C GLU A 13 2.21 -27.10 -17.69
N ARG A 14 1.09 -26.77 -17.02
CA ARG A 14 0.88 -25.44 -16.42
C ARG A 14 1.84 -25.17 -15.28
N PHE A 15 2.08 -26.16 -14.42
CA PHE A 15 3.03 -26.06 -13.32
C PHE A 15 4.46 -25.87 -13.85
N LEU A 16 4.88 -26.67 -14.82
CA LEU A 16 6.20 -26.56 -15.43
C LEU A 16 6.44 -25.19 -16.06
N LYS A 17 5.44 -24.61 -16.73
CA LYS A 17 5.52 -23.23 -17.25
C LYS A 17 5.74 -22.22 -16.12
N ARG A 18 4.89 -22.23 -15.09
CA ARG A 18 5.02 -21.32 -13.93
C ARG A 18 6.38 -21.47 -13.23
N THR A 19 6.81 -22.69 -12.96
CA THR A 19 8.11 -22.93 -12.30
C THR A 19 9.28 -22.52 -13.19
N ARG A 20 9.20 -22.70 -14.51
CA ARG A 20 10.24 -22.22 -15.45
C ARG A 20 10.35 -20.70 -15.44
N ASP A 21 9.22 -20.02 -15.42
CA ASP A 21 9.16 -18.55 -15.40
C ASP A 21 9.64 -18.00 -14.05
N GLU A 22 9.17 -18.56 -12.93
CA GLU A 22 9.59 -18.18 -11.57
C GLU A 22 11.07 -18.47 -11.30
N ARG A 23 11.64 -19.56 -11.82
CA ARG A 23 13.08 -19.87 -11.67
C ARG A 23 13.96 -18.89 -12.44
N LYS A 24 13.51 -18.41 -13.59
CA LYS A 24 14.28 -17.49 -14.44
C LYS A 24 14.18 -16.04 -13.98
N LEU A 25 13.00 -15.60 -13.57
CA LEU A 25 12.71 -14.20 -13.25
C LEU A 25 12.64 -13.91 -11.75
N GLY A 26 12.67 -14.95 -10.90
CA GLY A 26 12.41 -14.83 -9.47
C GLY A 26 10.92 -14.61 -9.19
N LYS A 27 10.51 -14.77 -7.92
CA LYS A 27 9.14 -14.43 -7.49
C LYS A 27 8.95 -12.93 -7.61
N ARG A 28 7.88 -12.49 -8.27
CA ARG A 28 7.50 -11.06 -8.31
C ARG A 28 7.33 -10.58 -6.87
N LYS A 29 8.27 -9.75 -6.40
CA LYS A 29 8.12 -9.08 -5.11
C LYS A 29 6.87 -8.23 -5.22
N VAL A 30 5.84 -8.57 -4.43
CA VAL A 30 4.71 -7.66 -4.22
C VAL A 30 5.34 -6.40 -3.68
N ALA A 31 5.27 -5.31 -4.43
CA ALA A 31 5.73 -4.02 -3.95
C ALA A 31 4.84 -3.71 -2.74
N ASP A 32 5.40 -3.87 -1.56
CA ASP A 32 4.75 -3.53 -0.30
C ASP A 32 4.68 -2.00 -0.29
N SER A 33 3.66 -1.46 -0.96
CA SER A 33 3.35 -0.04 -0.96
C SER A 33 2.75 0.31 0.39
N LYS A 34 3.55 0.13 1.46
CA LYS A 34 3.19 0.66 2.77
C LYS A 34 2.98 2.16 2.54
N PRO A 35 1.76 2.68 2.73
CA PRO A 35 1.54 4.11 2.58
C PRO A 35 2.48 4.80 3.56
N LYS A 36 3.38 5.62 3.03
CA LYS A 36 4.28 6.47 3.82
C LYS A 36 3.40 7.20 4.84
N SER A 37 3.64 6.98 6.13
CA SER A 37 2.81 7.47 7.23
C SER A 37 2.63 8.98 7.09
N ARG A 38 1.50 9.38 6.50
CA ARG A 38 1.13 10.79 6.34
C ARG A 38 0.36 11.16 7.59
N LEU A 39 0.72 12.28 8.22
CA LEU A 39 -0.04 12.78 9.36
C LEU A 39 -1.51 12.92 8.94
N PRO A 40 -2.45 12.49 9.78
CA PRO A 40 -3.87 12.68 9.49
C PRO A 40 -4.18 14.18 9.41
N MET A 41 -4.99 14.57 8.42
CA MET A 41 -5.34 15.97 8.15
C MET A 41 -5.90 16.68 9.39
N SER A 42 -6.64 15.96 10.24
CA SER A 42 -7.19 16.48 11.50
C SER A 42 -6.11 17.01 12.45
N TRP A 43 -4.97 16.32 12.56
CA TRP A 43 -3.86 16.74 13.40
C TRP A 43 -3.14 17.96 12.84
N THR A 44 -2.97 18.03 11.52
CA THR A 44 -2.40 19.21 10.87
C THR A 44 -3.26 20.45 11.11
N VAL A 45 -4.59 20.32 10.98
CA VAL A 45 -5.54 21.41 11.24
C VAL A 45 -5.52 21.82 12.71
N ALA A 46 -5.49 20.87 13.65
CA ALA A 46 -5.41 21.18 15.08
C ALA A 46 -4.12 21.94 15.45
N LEU A 47 -2.99 21.52 14.89
CA LEU A 47 -1.71 22.20 15.07
C LEU A 47 -1.72 23.62 14.50
N LEU A 48 -2.30 23.79 13.31
CA LEU A 48 -2.43 25.11 12.70
C LEU A 48 -3.34 26.03 13.52
N PHE A 49 -4.45 25.49 14.04
CA PHE A 49 -5.34 26.23 14.93
C PHE A 49 -4.65 26.64 16.22
N LEU A 50 -3.85 25.77 16.84
CA LEU A 50 -3.09 26.11 18.05
C LEU A 50 -2.04 27.21 17.79
N LEU A 51 -1.40 27.17 16.62
CA LEU A 51 -0.39 28.15 16.23
C LEU A 51 -1.00 29.53 15.93
N VAL A 52 -2.18 29.56 15.30
CA VAL A 52 -2.84 30.79 14.84
C VAL A 52 -3.90 31.30 15.83
N GLY A 53 -4.33 30.47 16.78
CA GLY A 53 -5.45 30.74 17.68
C GLY A 53 -5.29 32.01 18.51
N GLY A 54 -4.07 32.33 18.94
CA GLY A 54 -3.77 33.58 19.64
C GLY A 54 -4.01 34.82 18.78
N GLY A 55 -3.61 34.78 17.50
CA GLY A 55 -3.81 35.89 16.57
C GLY A 55 -5.28 36.12 16.21
N ILE A 56 -6.08 35.05 16.17
CA ILE A 56 -7.55 35.18 15.97
C ILE A 56 -8.19 35.85 17.18
N LEU A 57 -7.79 35.47 18.40
CA LEU A 57 -8.28 36.08 19.64
C LEU A 57 -7.91 37.56 19.74
N GLU A 58 -6.68 37.92 19.35
CA GLU A 58 -6.20 39.29 19.31
C GLU A 58 -6.96 40.13 18.27
N LEU A 59 -7.19 39.60 17.06
CA LEU A 59 -8.03 40.26 16.05
C LEU A 59 -9.46 40.47 16.55
N VAL A 60 -10.09 39.45 17.16
CA VAL A 60 -11.43 39.61 17.72
C VAL A 60 -11.45 40.69 18.79
N SER A 61 -10.46 40.74 19.67
CA SER A 61 -10.35 41.77 20.71
C SER A 61 -10.11 43.19 20.17
N LEU A 62 -9.58 43.34 18.95
CA LEU A 62 -9.37 44.66 18.34
C LEU A 62 -10.63 45.21 17.67
N PHE A 63 -11.57 44.35 17.27
CA PHE A 63 -12.77 44.74 16.52
C PHE A 63 -14.08 44.59 17.29
N LEU A 64 -14.08 43.89 18.44
CA LEU A 64 -15.22 43.68 19.34
C LEU A 64 -14.95 44.32 20.71
#